data_AF-A0A935ZC82-F1
#
_entry.id   AF-A0A935ZC82-F1
#
_cell.length_a   1.000
_cell.length_b   1.000
_cell.length_c   1.000
_cell.angle_alpha   90.00
_cell.angle_beta   90.00
_cell.angle_gamma   90.00
#
_symmetry.space_group_name_H-M   'P 1'
#
loop_
_entity.id
_entity.type
_entity.pdbx_description
1 polymer ?
#
loop_
_entity_poly.entity_id
_entity_poly.type
_entity_poly.pdbx_seq_one_letter_code
_entity_poly.pdbx_strand_id
1 'polypeptide(L)'
;MFANLDYALLRERLVLRAGQFKRPFSRSFLTPGSELSLVDRPPTVAAFGDNADLGVMLHGGAGHRLEYAAGVFNGAGPNVVPDRVHPLVAARVGYGSRGATPYTEGDLSGGAARVAIAAAVMLDLDADGEHAGSTRAVVDATVMAHGLSLGAAVYARYRMRLGIYAAG
;
A
#
# COMPACT_ATOMS: atom_id res chain seq x y z
N MET A 1 3.41 11.81 12.39
CA MET A 1 3.41 13.02 11.54
C MET A 1 3.82 12.59 10.14
N PHE A 2 3.10 13.04 9.11
CA PHE A 2 3.51 12.81 7.71
C PHE A 2 4.34 14.00 7.24
N ALA A 3 5.51 13.74 6.66
CA ALA A 3 6.37 14.76 6.08
C ALA A 3 7.10 14.13 4.90
N ASN A 4 6.77 14.55 3.69
CA ASN A 4 7.38 14.03 2.48
C ASN A 4 7.62 15.14 1.45
N LEU A 5 8.59 14.89 0.59
CA LEU A 5 8.93 15.67 -0.59
C LEU A 5 8.56 14.87 -1.83
N ASP A 6 7.86 15.50 -2.77
CA ASP A 6 7.53 14.92 -4.08
C ASP A 6 8.28 15.68 -5.18
N TYR A 7 8.94 14.94 -6.07
CA TYR A 7 9.64 15.46 -7.24
C TYR A 7 9.16 14.76 -8.52
N ALA A 8 8.51 15.53 -9.40
CA ALA A 8 7.98 15.02 -10.66
C ALA A 8 9.11 14.82 -11.70
N LEU A 9 9.49 13.57 -11.94
CA LEU A 9 10.51 13.21 -12.93
C LEU A 9 9.99 13.32 -14.37
N LEU A 10 8.74 12.87 -14.60
CA LEU A 10 8.12 12.90 -15.91
C LEU A 10 6.63 13.25 -15.79
N ARG A 11 6.28 14.53 -15.97
CA ARG A 11 4.91 15.08 -16.10
C ARG A 11 3.83 14.28 -15.36
N GLU A 12 3.96 14.19 -14.02
CA GLU A 12 3.05 13.47 -13.10
C GLU A 12 2.88 11.95 -13.33
N ARG A 13 3.38 11.42 -14.45
CA ARG A 13 3.42 10.00 -14.76
C ARG A 13 4.42 9.26 -13.90
N LEU A 14 5.53 9.91 -13.54
CA LEU A 14 6.56 9.37 -12.67
C LEU A 14 6.98 10.44 -11.67
N VAL A 15 6.73 10.16 -10.40
CA VAL A 15 7.03 11.03 -9.26
C VAL A 15 7.89 10.24 -8.28
N LEU A 16 8.99 10.87 -7.86
CA LEU A 16 9.81 10.41 -6.75
C LEU A 16 9.29 11.05 -5.46
N ARG A 17 9.01 10.22 -4.45
CA ARG A 17 8.62 10.64 -3.11
C ARG A 17 9.69 10.22 -2.11
N ALA A 18 10.07 11.10 -1.20
CA ALA A 18 10.98 10.82 -0.10
C ALA A 18 10.44 11.40 1.23
N GLY A 19 10.62 10.68 2.34
CA GLY A 19 10.17 11.10 3.67
C GLY A 19 9.29 10.07 4.37
N GLN A 20 8.42 10.50 5.28
CA GLN A 20 7.49 9.62 6.00
C GLN A 20 6.09 9.69 5.38
N PHE A 21 5.64 8.59 4.80
CA PHE A 21 4.36 8.47 4.09
C PHE A 21 3.79 7.05 4.15
N LYS A 22 2.52 6.88 3.75
CA LYS A 22 1.86 5.56 3.71
C LYS A 22 2.57 4.63 2.73
N ARG A 23 2.86 3.39 3.14
CA ARG A 23 3.37 2.35 2.23
C ARG A 23 2.30 1.98 1.20
N PRO A 24 2.65 1.76 -0.07
CA PRO A 24 1.70 1.42 -1.12
C PRO A 24 1.28 -0.05 -1.00
N PHE A 25 0.39 -0.38 -0.06
CA PHE A 25 -0.06 -1.75 0.19
C PHE A 25 -1.57 -1.93 -0.01
N SER A 26 -2.42 -1.80 1.02
CA SER A 26 -3.88 -1.97 0.84
C SER A 26 -4.60 -0.67 0.50
N ARG A 27 -5.66 -0.78 -0.31
CA ARG A 27 -6.59 0.33 -0.58
C ARG A 27 -7.18 0.92 0.70
N SER A 28 -7.65 0.08 1.62
CA SER A 28 -8.29 0.52 2.88
C SER A 28 -7.38 1.41 3.74
N PHE A 29 -6.07 1.16 3.73
CA PHE A 29 -5.12 2.05 4.40
C PHE A 29 -4.82 3.30 3.60
N LEU A 30 -4.68 3.20 2.27
CA LEU A 30 -4.36 4.32 1.39
C LEU A 30 -5.49 5.36 1.33
N THR A 31 -6.75 4.93 1.33
CA THR A 31 -7.94 5.79 1.38
C THR A 31 -7.84 6.84 2.48
N PRO A 32 -8.08 8.13 2.19
CA PRO A 32 -8.09 9.20 3.20
C PRO A 32 -9.10 8.93 4.33
N GLY A 33 -8.84 9.47 5.52
CA GLY A 33 -9.77 9.33 6.65
C GLY A 33 -11.16 9.94 6.38
N SER A 34 -11.22 11.02 5.61
CA SER A 34 -12.47 11.69 5.21
C SER A 34 -13.31 10.90 4.20
N GLU A 35 -12.73 9.88 3.58
CA GLU A 35 -13.35 9.08 2.51
C GLU A 35 -13.79 7.69 2.99
N LEU A 36 -13.68 7.43 4.30
CA LEU A 36 -14.11 6.19 4.92
C LEU A 36 -15.62 6.14 5.13
N SER A 37 -16.21 4.96 4.98
CA SER A 37 -17.62 4.70 5.32
C SER A 37 -17.84 4.41 6.81
N LEU A 38 -16.78 4.08 7.55
CA LEU A 38 -16.82 3.82 8.99
C LEU A 38 -15.82 4.73 9.72
N VAL A 39 -16.03 4.87 11.04
CA VAL A 39 -15.11 5.61 11.92
C VAL A 39 -13.72 4.99 11.90
N ASP A 40 -13.67 3.65 11.91
CA ASP A 40 -12.44 2.87 11.98
C ASP A 40 -12.18 2.09 10.69
N ARG A 41 -10.90 1.84 10.42
CA ARG A 41 -10.45 0.95 9.35
C ARG A 41 -10.67 -0.52 9.73
N PRO A 42 -10.83 -1.42 8.75
CA PRO A 42 -10.98 -2.84 9.05
C PRO A 42 -9.75 -3.40 9.76
N PRO A 43 -9.92 -4.40 10.65
CA PRO A 43 -8.82 -4.96 11.46
C PRO A 43 -7.71 -5.60 10.60
N THR A 44 -8.00 -5.93 9.34
CA THR A 44 -7.01 -6.42 8.37
C THR A 44 -5.86 -5.44 8.14
N VAL A 45 -6.11 -4.12 8.19
CA VAL A 45 -5.07 -3.08 8.08
C VAL A 45 -4.00 -3.27 9.16
N ALA A 46 -4.41 -3.48 10.42
CA ALA A 46 -3.47 -3.75 11.50
C ALA A 46 -2.83 -5.14 11.38
N ALA A 47 -3.61 -6.18 11.04
CA ALA A 47 -3.14 -7.57 11.01
C ALA A 47 -2.07 -7.84 9.94
N PHE A 48 -2.17 -7.16 8.78
CA PHE A 48 -1.19 -7.26 7.70
C PHE A 48 -0.13 -6.16 7.73
N GLY A 49 -0.15 -5.35 8.79
CA GLY A 49 0.89 -4.35 9.05
C GLY A 49 0.89 -3.27 7.99
N ASP A 50 -0.26 -2.78 7.57
CA ASP A 50 -0.37 -1.53 6.82
C ASP A 50 0.01 -0.37 7.74
N ASN A 51 0.96 0.45 7.30
CA ASN A 51 1.40 1.59 8.09
C ASN A 51 2.14 2.61 7.23
N ALA A 52 2.35 3.79 7.79
CA ALA A 52 3.29 4.77 7.27
C ALA A 52 4.70 4.42 7.69
N ASP A 53 5.67 4.84 6.90
CA ASP A 53 7.06 4.53 7.16
C ASP A 53 8.00 5.56 6.52
N LEU A 54 9.24 5.65 7.00
CA LEU A 54 10.27 6.49 6.38
C LEU A 54 10.86 5.75 5.18
N GLY A 55 10.87 6.37 4.01
CA GLY A 55 11.40 5.73 2.81
C GLY A 55 11.49 6.62 1.58
N VAL A 56 11.74 5.95 0.45
CA VAL A 56 11.73 6.53 -0.89
C VAL A 56 10.88 5.67 -1.82
N MET A 57 10.13 6.30 -2.71
CA MET A 57 9.16 5.61 -3.57
C MET A 57 9.07 6.29 -4.93
N LEU A 58 9.02 5.49 -6.00
CA LEU A 58 8.56 5.93 -7.31
C LEU A 58 7.07 5.58 -7.44
N HIS A 59 6.27 6.53 -7.88
CA HIS A 59 4.85 6.29 -8.13
C HIS A 59 4.34 7.12 -9.30
N GLY A 60 3.18 6.73 -9.80
CA GLY A 60 2.59 7.35 -10.98
C GLY A 60 1.14 6.98 -11.19
N GLY A 61 0.46 7.79 -12.01
CA GLY A 61 -0.89 7.46 -12.47
C GLY A 61 -1.99 7.61 -11.41
N ALA A 62 -1.73 8.36 -10.32
CA ALA A 62 -2.77 8.72 -9.36
C ALA A 62 -3.90 9.46 -10.08
N GLY A 63 -5.15 8.98 -9.94
CA GLY A 63 -6.31 9.54 -10.65
C GLY A 63 -6.42 9.15 -12.13
N HIS A 64 -5.49 8.35 -12.65
CA HIS A 64 -5.57 7.77 -14.00
C HIS A 64 -6.07 6.32 -13.95
N ARG A 65 -6.30 5.73 -15.14
CA ARG A 65 -6.74 4.34 -15.26
C ARG A 65 -5.71 3.33 -14.75
N LEU A 66 -4.42 3.63 -14.87
CA LEU A 66 -3.35 2.78 -14.37
C LEU A 66 -2.60 3.56 -13.30
N GLU A 67 -2.52 3.00 -12.11
CA GLU A 67 -1.71 3.50 -11.00
C GLU A 67 -0.64 2.48 -10.65
N TYR A 68 0.51 2.96 -10.21
CA TYR A 68 1.58 2.11 -9.74
C TYR A 68 2.45 2.84 -8.72
N ALA A 69 3.04 2.07 -7.83
CA ALA A 69 3.97 2.56 -6.83
C ALA A 69 4.95 1.45 -6.44
N ALA A 70 6.22 1.79 -6.27
CA ALA A 70 7.25 0.90 -5.76
C ALA A 70 8.24 1.69 -4.90
N GLY A 71 8.56 1.21 -3.71
CA GLY A 71 9.41 1.92 -2.77
C GLY A 71 10.13 1.03 -1.79
N VAL A 72 11.14 1.61 -1.16
CA VAL A 72 11.95 1.01 -0.09
C VAL A 72 11.77 1.87 1.16
N PHE A 73 11.56 1.20 2.28
CA PHE A 73 11.22 1.79 3.58
C PHE A 73 12.11 1.21 4.66
N ASN A 74 12.25 1.90 5.79
CA ASN A 74 13.12 1.47 6.87
C ASN A 74 12.54 0.34 7.75
N GLY A 75 11.26 -0.02 7.58
CA GLY A 75 10.58 -1.12 8.26
C GLY A 75 10.20 -0.85 9.71
N ALA A 76 10.57 0.30 10.26
CA ALA A 76 10.44 0.61 11.69
C ALA A 76 9.04 1.15 12.06
N GLY A 77 8.29 1.63 11.07
CA GLY A 77 6.98 2.24 11.27
C GLY A 77 7.04 3.74 11.53
N PRO A 78 5.88 4.36 11.81
CA PRO A 78 5.74 5.81 11.80
C PRO A 78 6.45 6.44 12.99
N ASN A 79 7.20 7.52 12.73
CA ASN A 79 7.94 8.31 13.72
C ASN A 79 9.02 7.54 14.49
N VAL A 80 9.54 6.46 13.91
CA VAL A 80 10.67 5.70 14.47
C VAL A 80 11.92 5.94 13.63
N VAL A 81 13.00 6.35 14.29
CA VAL A 81 14.35 6.32 13.74
C VAL A 81 15.05 5.12 14.38
N PRO A 82 15.21 4.00 13.66
CA PRO A 82 15.70 2.79 14.27
C PRO A 82 17.24 2.81 14.41
N ASP A 83 17.76 2.15 15.46
CA ASP A 83 19.21 1.97 15.63
C ASP A 83 19.81 1.04 14.56
N ARG A 84 18.99 0.17 13.96
CA ARG A 84 19.31 -0.70 12.81
C ARG A 84 18.18 -0.66 11.79
N VAL A 85 18.51 -0.60 10.50
CA VAL A 85 17.52 -0.55 9.41
C VAL A 85 17.07 -1.96 9.04
N HIS A 86 15.76 -2.17 8.96
CA HIS A 86 15.12 -3.39 8.46
C HIS A 86 14.42 -3.08 7.14
N PRO A 87 15.14 -3.14 6.00
CA PRO A 87 14.62 -2.61 4.76
C PRO A 87 13.36 -3.38 4.33
N LEU A 88 12.28 -2.64 4.11
CA LEU A 88 11.02 -3.16 3.60
C LEU A 88 10.81 -2.65 2.19
N VAL A 89 10.58 -3.56 1.26
CA VAL A 89 10.19 -3.22 -0.12
C VAL A 89 8.68 -3.34 -0.24
N ALA A 90 8.03 -2.33 -0.81
CA ALA A 90 6.60 -2.39 -1.12
C ALA A 90 6.36 -2.02 -2.58
N ALA A 91 5.48 -2.76 -3.24
CA ALA A 91 5.05 -2.46 -4.60
C ALA A 91 3.54 -2.69 -4.77
N ARG A 92 2.90 -1.83 -5.56
CA ARG A 92 1.47 -1.88 -5.89
C ARG A 92 1.25 -1.49 -7.34
N VAL A 93 0.28 -2.15 -7.96
CA VAL A 93 -0.27 -1.79 -9.27
C VAL A 93 -1.79 -1.85 -9.20
N GLY A 94 -2.46 -0.87 -9.80
CA GLY A 94 -3.91 -0.78 -9.83
C GLY A 94 -4.42 -0.35 -11.19
N TYR A 95 -5.60 -0.83 -11.55
CA TYR A 95 -6.30 -0.46 -12.76
C TYR A 95 -7.76 -0.11 -12.48
N GLY A 96 -8.21 1.04 -12.98
CA GLY A 96 -9.59 1.53 -12.88
C GLY A 96 -10.22 1.80 -14.24
N SER A 97 -11.52 1.53 -14.35
CA SER A 97 -12.34 2.01 -15.47
C SER A 97 -12.44 3.54 -15.44
N ARG A 98 -12.83 4.16 -16.57
CA ARG A 98 -12.98 5.62 -16.65
C ARG A 98 -13.96 6.12 -15.57
N GLY A 99 -13.54 7.14 -14.82
CA GLY A 99 -14.35 7.75 -13.77
C GLY A 99 -14.41 6.95 -12.46
N ALA A 100 -13.71 5.82 -12.34
CA ALA A 100 -13.61 5.11 -11.08
C ALA A 100 -12.86 5.95 -10.04
N THR A 101 -13.36 5.97 -8.81
CA THR A 101 -12.77 6.67 -7.65
C THR A 101 -12.30 5.65 -6.62
N PRO A 102 -11.21 4.90 -6.87
CA PRO A 102 -10.81 3.76 -6.03
C PRO A 102 -10.51 4.10 -4.57
N TYR A 103 -10.27 5.38 -4.24
CA TYR A 103 -9.95 5.82 -2.88
C TYR A 103 -11.10 6.57 -2.21
N THR A 104 -12.33 6.19 -2.56
CA THR A 104 -13.55 6.57 -1.85
C THR A 104 -14.32 5.28 -1.54
N GLU A 105 -14.74 5.09 -0.29
CA GLU A 105 -15.48 3.86 0.09
C GLU A 105 -16.97 3.91 -0.31
N GLY A 106 -17.54 5.11 -0.54
CA GLY A 106 -18.93 5.30 -0.97
C GLY A 106 -19.08 5.90 -2.39
N ASP A 107 -19.93 5.34 -3.24
CA ASP A 107 -20.29 5.98 -4.52
C ASP A 107 -21.40 7.03 -4.33
N LEU A 108 -21.06 8.22 -3.83
CA LEU A 108 -22.04 9.30 -3.69
C LEU A 108 -22.35 10.04 -5.01
N SER A 109 -21.60 9.72 -6.07
CA SER A 109 -21.72 10.36 -7.38
C SER A 109 -22.75 9.70 -8.30
N GLY A 110 -23.02 8.41 -8.10
CA GLY A 110 -23.94 7.64 -8.94
C GLY A 110 -23.42 7.38 -10.37
N GLY A 111 -24.30 6.91 -11.26
CA GLY A 111 -23.99 6.72 -12.69
C GLY A 111 -23.59 5.30 -13.11
N ALA A 112 -22.98 5.19 -14.30
CA ALA A 112 -22.67 3.92 -14.94
C ALA A 112 -21.71 3.04 -14.12
N ALA A 113 -21.74 1.73 -14.40
CA ALA A 113 -20.89 0.75 -13.72
C ALA A 113 -19.39 1.07 -13.91
N ARG A 114 -18.65 1.06 -12.80
CA ARG A 114 -17.22 1.32 -12.72
C ARG A 114 -16.56 0.26 -11.85
N VAL A 115 -15.32 -0.07 -12.17
CA VAL A 115 -14.52 -1.05 -11.43
C VAL A 115 -13.11 -0.55 -11.27
N ALA A 116 -12.51 -0.84 -10.10
CA ALA A 116 -11.09 -0.66 -9.88
C ALA A 116 -10.51 -1.85 -9.12
N ILE A 117 -9.46 -2.45 -9.65
CA ILE A 117 -8.73 -3.59 -9.08
C ILE A 117 -7.28 -3.20 -8.81
N ALA A 118 -6.65 -3.79 -7.81
CA ALA A 118 -5.23 -3.61 -7.56
C ALA A 118 -4.64 -4.82 -6.84
N ALA A 119 -3.32 -4.95 -6.96
CA ALA A 119 -2.53 -5.92 -6.24
C ALA A 119 -1.30 -5.24 -5.64
N ALA A 120 -0.90 -5.67 -4.46
CA ALA A 120 0.31 -5.18 -3.80
C ALA A 120 1.05 -6.28 -3.04
N VAL A 121 2.34 -6.07 -2.84
CA VAL A 121 3.24 -6.93 -2.08
C VAL A 121 4.13 -6.08 -1.18
N MET A 122 4.40 -6.59 0.03
CA MET A 122 5.44 -6.10 0.92
C MET A 122 6.41 -7.23 1.24
N LEU A 123 7.70 -6.96 1.09
CA LEU A 123 8.80 -7.85 1.41
C LEU A 123 9.59 -7.22 2.55
N ASP A 124 9.60 -7.90 3.68
CA ASP A 124 10.39 -7.57 4.85
C ASP A 124 11.73 -8.28 4.70
N LEU A 125 12.78 -7.52 4.37
CA LEU A 125 14.11 -8.06 4.09
C LEU A 125 14.89 -8.09 5.40
N ASP A 126 15.25 -9.29 5.82
CA ASP A 126 16.14 -9.51 6.95
C ASP A 126 17.56 -9.06 6.59
N ALA A 127 17.97 -7.91 7.11
CA ALA A 127 19.31 -7.36 6.94
C ALA A 127 20.14 -7.40 8.25
N ASP A 128 19.56 -7.91 9.34
CA ASP A 128 20.15 -7.84 10.68
C ASP A 128 20.45 -9.20 11.32
N GLY A 129 20.10 -10.31 10.65
CA GLY A 129 20.59 -11.64 10.98
C GLY A 129 19.71 -12.41 11.98
N GLU A 130 18.46 -12.01 12.22
CA GLU A 130 17.51 -12.77 13.05
C GLU A 130 16.82 -13.93 12.29
N HIS A 131 17.16 -14.13 11.02
CA HIS A 131 16.73 -15.23 10.14
C HIS A 131 15.22 -15.31 9.93
N ALA A 132 14.50 -14.17 9.95
CA ALA A 132 13.04 -14.13 9.89
C ALA A 132 12.50 -13.11 8.86
N GLY A 133 12.51 -13.47 7.58
CA GLY A 133 11.86 -12.68 6.53
C GLY A 133 10.33 -12.84 6.52
N SER A 134 9.59 -11.82 6.06
CA SER A 134 8.15 -11.96 5.84
C SER A 134 7.67 -11.33 4.53
N THR A 135 6.77 -12.04 3.85
CA THR A 135 6.09 -11.57 2.65
C THR A 135 4.63 -11.37 2.96
N ARG A 136 4.07 -10.24 2.54
CA ARG A 136 2.64 -9.92 2.67
C ARG A 136 2.13 -9.52 1.29
N ALA A 137 0.96 -9.98 0.93
CA ALA A 137 0.33 -9.65 -0.35
C ALA A 137 -1.14 -9.33 -0.16
N VAL A 138 -1.68 -8.49 -1.03
CA VAL A 138 -3.11 -8.15 -1.08
C VAL A 138 -3.56 -8.01 -2.52
N VAL A 139 -4.78 -8.47 -2.79
CA VAL A 139 -5.54 -8.13 -4.01
C VAL A 139 -6.84 -7.48 -3.55
N ASP A 140 -7.15 -6.30 -4.08
CA ASP A 140 -8.35 -5.54 -3.75
C ASP A 140 -9.14 -5.09 -4.97
N ALA A 141 -10.47 -5.03 -4.84
CA ALA A 141 -11.39 -4.63 -5.88
C ALA A 141 -12.51 -3.75 -5.32
N THR A 142 -12.96 -2.77 -6.11
CA THR A 142 -14.16 -1.98 -5.82
C THR A 142 -15.01 -1.92 -7.08
N VAL A 143 -16.31 -2.15 -6.93
CA VAL A 143 -17.34 -2.00 -7.96
C VAL A 143 -18.27 -0.87 -7.53
N MET A 144 -18.62 0.01 -8.46
CA MET A 144 -19.53 1.13 -8.23
C MET A 144 -20.60 1.15 -9.33
N ALA A 145 -21.86 1.27 -8.98
CA ALA A 145 -22.96 1.38 -9.94
C ALA A 145 -24.18 2.04 -9.31
N HIS A 146 -24.72 3.08 -9.96
CA HIS A 146 -25.96 3.75 -9.56
C HIS A 146 -26.00 4.20 -8.09
N GLY A 147 -24.85 4.56 -7.51
CA GLY A 147 -24.75 5.00 -6.12
C GLY A 147 -24.45 3.88 -5.12
N LEU A 148 -24.43 2.64 -5.58
CA LEU A 148 -23.96 1.49 -4.82
C LEU A 148 -22.44 1.37 -4.96
N SER A 149 -21.73 1.15 -3.85
CA SER A 149 -20.33 0.70 -3.85
C SER A 149 -20.21 -0.65 -3.14
N LEU A 150 -19.35 -1.51 -3.67
CA LEU A 150 -18.92 -2.76 -3.04
C LEU A 150 -17.41 -2.88 -3.13
N GLY A 151 -16.75 -3.01 -1.98
CA GLY A 151 -15.31 -3.25 -1.89
C GLY A 151 -15.01 -4.63 -1.32
N ALA A 152 -13.97 -5.28 -1.84
CA ALA A 152 -13.45 -6.54 -1.33
C ALA A 152 -11.91 -6.56 -1.39
N ALA A 153 -11.29 -7.25 -0.43
CA ALA A 153 -9.83 -7.43 -0.40
C ALA A 153 -9.48 -8.81 0.18
N VAL A 154 -8.50 -9.47 -0.43
CA VAL A 154 -7.95 -10.76 0.02
C VAL A 154 -6.48 -10.57 0.34
N TYR A 155 -6.07 -11.04 1.53
CA TYR A 155 -4.74 -10.85 2.07
C TYR A 155 -4.04 -12.19 2.30
N ALA A 156 -2.73 -12.23 2.08
CA ALA A 156 -1.88 -13.37 2.37
C ALA A 156 -0.61 -12.93 3.10
N ARG A 157 -0.15 -13.74 4.06
CA ARG A 157 1.11 -13.52 4.77
C ARG A 157 1.89 -14.83 4.84
N TYR A 158 3.15 -14.77 4.44
CA TYR A 158 4.11 -15.84 4.56
C TYR A 158 5.29 -15.39 5.42
N ARG A 159 5.71 -16.21 6.38
CA ARG A 159 6.88 -15.97 7.22
C ARG A 159 7.92 -17.05 6.92
N MET A 160 9.12 -16.65 6.57
CA MET A 160 10.26 -17.54 6.38
C MET A 160 11.10 -17.50 7.66
N ARG A 161 11.34 -18.66 8.28
CA ARG A 161 12.47 -18.81 9.22
C ARG A 161 13.61 -19.46 8.44
N LEU A 162 14.73 -18.75 8.26
CA LEU A 162 15.95 -19.38 7.77
C LEU A 162 16.50 -20.27 8.90
N GLY A 163 16.16 -21.56 8.85
CA GLY A 163 16.79 -22.55 9.71
C GLY A 163 18.21 -22.81 9.21
N ILE A 164 19.22 -22.45 10.01
CA ILE A 164 20.58 -22.92 9.77
C ILE A 164 20.60 -24.41 10.08
N TYR A 165 20.76 -25.26 9.07
CA TYR A 165 21.27 -26.61 9.31
C TYR A 165 22.74 -26.45 9.76
N ALA A 166 22.98 -26.51 11.05
CA ALA A 166 24.30 -26.78 11.58
C ALA A 166 24.63 -28.25 11.28
N ALA A 167 25.29 -28.50 10.15
CA ALA A 167 26.05 -29.72 9.92
C ALA A 167 27.53 -29.37 10.12
N GLY A 168 28.09 -29.84 11.23
CA GLY A 168 29.48 -29.69 11.62
C GLY A 168 29.71 -30.37 12.95
#